data_AF-A0A934TH10-F1
#
_entry.id   AF-A0A934TH10-F1
#
_cell.length_a   1.000
_cell.length_b   1.000
_cell.length_c   1.000
_cell.angle_alpha   90.00
_cell.angle_beta   90.00
_cell.angle_gamma   90.00
#
_symmetry.space_group_name_H-M   'P 1'
#
loop_
_entity.id
_entity.type
_entity.pdbx_description
1 polymer ?
#
loop_
_entity_poly.entity_id
_entity_poly.type
_entity_poly.pdbx_seq_one_letter_code
_entity_poly.pdbx_strand_id
1 'polypeptide(L)'
;MYFDLTTETGVKSFLTRVQFLIDKQKKVDLTEKREKRTLSQNNYLHLILSWFCIETGNQLEFVKQEYFKRLCNPDIFLFDRDDDYLGKVTIIRSSKDIDTKQMTDAIDKFRNWSVREAGIYLPEANEDKFLEDIQEEMSRQRQWL
;
A
#
# COMPACT_ATOMS: atom_id res chain seq x y z
N MET A 1 11.04 17.26 -11.72
CA MET A 1 10.36 18.43 -11.13
C MET A 1 8.89 18.28 -11.47
N TYR A 2 8.01 18.40 -10.48
CA TYR A 2 6.56 18.26 -10.66
C TYR A 2 5.94 19.65 -10.78
N PHE A 3 5.03 19.80 -11.74
CA PHE A 3 4.26 21.02 -11.95
C PHE A 3 2.80 20.64 -12.07
N ASP A 4 1.97 21.21 -11.22
CA ASP A 4 0.52 21.05 -11.31
C ASP A 4 -0.04 22.10 -12.27
N LEU A 5 -0.51 21.67 -13.43
CA LEU A 5 -1.05 22.56 -14.46
C LEU A 5 -2.53 22.92 -14.22
N THR A 6 -3.15 22.40 -13.16
CA THR A 6 -4.52 22.80 -12.76
C THR A 6 -4.53 24.14 -12.02
N THR A 7 -3.39 24.54 -11.44
CA THR A 7 -3.25 25.81 -10.71
C THR A 7 -2.55 26.87 -11.56
N GLU A 8 -3.02 28.11 -11.48
CA GLU A 8 -2.48 29.23 -12.28
C GLU A 8 -0.99 29.51 -11.94
N THR A 9 -0.59 29.29 -10.69
CA THR A 9 0.80 29.39 -10.21
C THR A 9 1.69 28.27 -10.75
N GLY A 10 1.17 27.05 -10.84
CA GLY A 10 1.88 25.91 -11.39
C GLY A 10 2.10 26.03 -12.90
N VAL A 11 1.11 26.55 -13.63
CA VAL A 11 1.25 26.88 -15.07
C VAL A 11 2.35 27.93 -15.29
N LYS A 12 2.34 29.03 -14.51
CA LYS A 12 3.38 30.08 -14.63
C LYS A 12 4.78 29.53 -14.36
N SER A 13 4.92 28.72 -13.29
CA SER A 13 6.20 28.09 -12.93
C SER A 13 6.71 27.10 -13.97
N PHE A 14 5.80 26.32 -14.59
CA PHE A 14 6.13 25.43 -15.70
C PHE A 14 6.64 26.20 -16.92
N LEU A 15 5.94 27.25 -17.34
CA LEU A 15 6.33 28.08 -18.48
C LEU A 15 7.70 28.73 -18.29
N THR A 16 7.96 29.30 -17.10
CA THR A 16 9.27 29.87 -16.77
C THR A 16 10.38 28.82 -16.89
N ARG A 17 10.13 27.59 -16.42
CA ARG A 17 11.12 26.51 -16.49
C ARG A 17 11.35 26.04 -17.92
N VAL A 18 10.31 25.92 -18.73
CA VAL A 18 10.41 25.56 -20.14
C VAL A 18 11.24 26.60 -20.90
N GLN A 19 10.95 27.89 -20.70
CA GLN A 19 11.70 28.97 -21.34
C GLN A 19 13.19 28.90 -21.01
N PHE A 20 13.53 28.71 -19.72
CA PHE A 20 14.91 28.55 -19.29
C PHE A 20 15.63 27.34 -19.92
N LEU A 21 14.93 26.24 -20.17
CA LEU A 21 15.50 25.05 -20.80
C LEU A 21 15.70 25.23 -22.30
N ILE A 22 14.82 26.00 -22.96
CA ILE A 22 14.97 26.44 -24.35
C ILE A 22 16.21 27.32 -24.50
N ASP A 23 16.37 28.34 -23.66
CA ASP A 23 17.53 29.24 -23.68
C ASP A 23 18.86 28.49 -23.50
N LYS A 24 18.84 27.42 -22.70
CA LYS A 24 20.02 26.57 -22.44
C LYS A 24 20.20 25.42 -23.43
N GLN A 25 19.33 25.32 -24.45
CA GLN A 25 19.33 24.27 -25.47
C GLN A 25 19.50 22.86 -24.88
N LYS A 26 18.76 22.56 -23.80
CA LYS A 26 18.83 21.26 -23.13
C LYS A 26 17.84 20.29 -23.75
N LYS A 27 18.22 19.01 -23.80
CA LYS A 27 17.30 17.92 -24.14
C LYS A 27 16.32 17.75 -22.98
N VAL A 28 15.04 17.75 -23.28
CA VAL A 28 13.95 17.59 -22.31
C VAL A 28 13.10 16.39 -22.67
N ASP A 29 12.63 15.69 -21.65
CA ASP A 29 11.65 14.62 -21.77
C ASP A 29 10.37 15.08 -21.07
N LEU A 30 9.26 15.08 -21.79
CA LEU A 30 7.94 15.50 -21.31
C LEU A 30 7.05 14.28 -21.24
N THR A 31 6.81 13.81 -20.01
CA THR A 31 5.89 12.70 -19.77
C THR A 31 4.63 13.24 -19.10
N GLU A 32 3.48 13.01 -19.73
CA GLU A 32 2.17 13.26 -19.11
C GLU A 32 2.00 12.33 -17.90
N LYS A 33 1.89 12.93 -16.71
CA LYS A 33 1.53 12.19 -15.50
C LYS A 33 0.02 12.17 -15.39
N ARG A 34 -0.59 11.05 -15.79
CA ARG A 34 -1.98 10.75 -15.41
C ARG A 34 -2.08 10.78 -13.89
N GLU A 35 -3.25 11.19 -13.37
CA GLU A 35 -3.59 11.08 -11.95
C GLU A 35 -3.09 9.73 -11.41
N LYS A 36 -2.46 9.75 -10.21
CA LYS A 36 -1.79 8.59 -9.63
C LYS A 36 -2.65 7.36 -9.89
N ARG A 37 -2.14 6.47 -10.74
CA ARG A 37 -2.72 5.17 -11.06
C ARG A 37 -3.13 4.55 -9.72
N THR A 38 -4.37 4.08 -9.61
CA THR A 38 -4.91 3.36 -8.46
C THR A 38 -3.80 2.58 -7.78
N LEU A 39 -3.57 2.86 -6.51
CA LEU A 39 -2.47 2.27 -5.74
C LEU A 39 -2.45 0.76 -6.02
N SER A 40 -1.29 0.20 -6.40
CA SER A 40 -1.26 -1.24 -6.66
C SER A 40 -1.76 -1.96 -5.42
N GLN A 41 -2.60 -2.98 -5.58
CA GLN A 41 -3.24 -3.66 -4.43
C GLN A 41 -2.22 -4.08 -3.37
N ASN A 42 -1.00 -4.45 -3.80
CA ASN A 42 0.12 -4.75 -2.93
C ASN A 42 0.60 -3.53 -2.13
N ASN A 43 0.76 -2.37 -2.76
CA ASN A 43 1.14 -1.15 -2.05
C ASN A 43 0.05 -0.74 -1.05
N TYR A 44 -1.23 -0.88 -1.42
CA TYR A 44 -2.35 -0.54 -0.53
C TYR A 44 -2.39 -1.47 0.68
N LEU A 45 -2.27 -2.79 0.45
CA LEU A 45 -2.12 -3.78 1.52
C LEU A 45 -0.95 -3.42 2.46
N HIS A 46 0.20 -3.06 1.91
CA HIS A 46 1.36 -2.67 2.71
C HIS A 46 1.09 -1.43 3.58
N LEU A 47 0.37 -0.43 3.07
CA LEU A 47 0.01 0.76 3.84
C LEU A 47 -0.93 0.45 4.99
N ILE A 48 -2.04 -0.27 4.73
CA ILE A 48 -3.02 -0.59 5.78
C ILE A 48 -2.43 -1.51 6.85
N LEU A 49 -1.56 -2.46 6.48
CA LEU A 49 -0.86 -3.29 7.46
C LEU A 49 0.07 -2.46 8.32
N SER A 50 0.77 -1.50 7.72
CA SER A 50 1.70 -0.64 8.44
C SER A 50 0.97 0.33 9.37
N TRP A 51 -0.16 0.90 8.93
CA TRP A 51 -1.02 1.70 9.79
C TRP A 51 -1.50 0.89 11.01
N PHE A 52 -1.95 -0.34 10.78
CA PHE A 52 -2.32 -1.24 11.87
C PHE A 52 -1.15 -1.54 12.82
N CYS A 53 0.08 -1.65 12.30
CA CYS A 53 1.28 -1.81 13.14
C CYS A 53 1.56 -0.58 14.00
N ILE A 54 1.36 0.62 13.45
CA ILE A 54 1.53 1.88 14.18
C ILE A 54 0.53 1.95 15.35
N GLU A 55 -0.74 1.67 15.07
CA GLU A 55 -1.81 1.71 16.06
C GLU A 55 -1.65 0.64 17.16
N THR A 56 -1.19 -0.56 16.80
CA THR A 56 -1.07 -1.68 17.74
C THR A 56 0.32 -1.84 18.36
N GLY A 57 1.34 -1.14 17.86
CA GLY A 57 2.74 -1.30 18.25
C GLY A 57 3.37 -2.64 17.84
N ASN A 58 2.70 -3.44 17.00
CA ASN A 58 3.20 -4.76 16.57
C ASN A 58 4.16 -4.65 15.39
N GLN A 59 4.99 -5.69 15.20
CA GLN A 59 5.85 -5.78 14.02
C GLN A 59 5.06 -6.14 12.77
N LEU A 60 5.44 -5.55 11.63
CA LEU A 60 4.80 -5.77 10.33
C LEU A 60 4.73 -7.25 9.94
N GLU A 61 5.79 -8.02 10.19
CA GLU A 61 5.81 -9.44 9.86
C GLU A 61 4.84 -10.24 10.73
N PHE A 62 4.71 -9.90 12.02
CA PHE A 62 3.75 -10.53 12.92
C PHE A 62 2.32 -10.25 12.47
N VAL A 63 1.99 -8.99 12.17
CA VAL A 63 0.66 -8.61 11.69
C VAL A 63 0.33 -9.31 10.37
N LYS A 64 1.31 -9.42 9.47
CA LYS A 64 1.13 -10.08 8.19
C LYS A 64 0.91 -11.59 8.33
N GLN A 65 1.63 -12.28 9.20
CA GLN A 65 1.53 -13.74 9.31
C GLN A 65 0.34 -14.16 10.20
N GLU A 66 0.19 -13.55 11.37
CA GLU A 66 -0.81 -13.98 12.36
C GLU A 66 -2.18 -13.35 12.08
N TYR A 67 -2.27 -12.01 11.98
CA TYR A 67 -3.57 -11.36 11.81
C TYR A 67 -4.09 -11.46 10.37
N PHE A 68 -3.27 -11.06 9.39
CA PHE A 68 -3.74 -10.99 8.00
C PHE A 68 -3.94 -12.38 7.38
N LYS A 69 -2.97 -13.29 7.53
CA LYS A 69 -3.04 -14.61 6.88
C LYS A 69 -3.75 -15.67 7.73
N ARG A 70 -3.31 -15.90 8.98
CA ARG A 70 -3.87 -16.98 9.81
C ARG A 70 -5.27 -16.68 10.34
N LEU A 71 -5.49 -15.47 10.85
CA LEU A 71 -6.74 -15.12 11.51
C LEU A 71 -7.83 -14.71 10.51
N CYS A 72 -7.53 -13.75 9.63
CA CYS A 72 -8.55 -13.18 8.74
C CYS A 72 -8.78 -14.01 7.47
N ASN A 73 -7.75 -14.68 6.96
CA ASN A 73 -7.78 -15.33 5.65
C ASN A 73 -7.25 -16.77 5.64
N PRO A 74 -7.67 -17.63 6.59
CA PRO A 74 -7.18 -19.01 6.65
C PRO A 74 -7.54 -19.79 5.38
N ASP A 75 -8.72 -19.55 4.81
CA ASP A 75 -9.22 -20.21 3.60
C ASP A 75 -8.38 -19.90 2.34
N ILE A 76 -7.68 -18.77 2.33
CA ILE A 76 -6.90 -18.30 1.18
C ILE A 76 -5.42 -18.69 1.34
N PHE A 77 -4.89 -18.62 2.56
CA PHE A 77 -3.46 -18.77 2.81
C PHE A 77 -3.05 -20.09 3.45
N LEU A 78 -3.90 -20.78 4.19
CA LEU A 78 -3.55 -22.03 4.87
C LEU A 78 -3.93 -23.21 3.98
N PHE A 79 -2.97 -24.11 3.76
CA PHE A 79 -3.24 -25.40 3.13
C PHE A 79 -2.50 -26.50 3.86
N ASP A 80 -3.19 -27.62 4.02
CA ASP A 80 -2.60 -28.81 4.61
C ASP A 80 -1.87 -29.59 3.52
N ARG A 81 -0.63 -29.94 3.82
CA ARG A 81 0.16 -30.86 3.01
C ARG A 81 0.47 -32.08 3.87
N ASP A 82 0.14 -33.25 3.36
CA ASP A 82 0.65 -34.50 3.91
C ASP A 82 2.09 -34.68 3.43
N ASP A 83 3.00 -34.79 4.40
CA ASP A 83 4.41 -35.11 4.21
C ASP A 83 4.70 -36.48 4.82
N ASP A 84 5.44 -37.32 4.09
CA ASP A 84 5.71 -38.71 4.49
C ASP A 84 6.47 -38.83 5.83
N TYR A 85 7.16 -37.76 6.27
CA TYR A 85 7.96 -37.75 7.50
C TYR A 85 7.37 -36.87 8.60
N LEU A 86 6.71 -35.76 8.24
CA LEU A 86 6.14 -34.80 9.20
C LEU A 86 4.62 -34.99 9.44
N GLY A 87 3.94 -35.83 8.66
CA GLY A 87 2.49 -35.97 8.70
C GLY A 87 1.78 -34.76 8.08
N LYS A 88 0.61 -34.40 8.60
CA LYS A 88 -0.13 -33.20 8.13
C LYS A 88 0.52 -31.93 8.62
N VAL A 89 1.18 -31.21 7.72
CA VAL A 89 1.78 -29.91 7.99
C VAL A 89 0.94 -28.81 7.35
N THR A 90 0.49 -27.86 8.16
CA THR A 90 -0.21 -26.67 7.66
C THR A 90 0.81 -25.63 7.22
N ILE A 91 0.83 -25.34 5.91
CA ILE A 91 1.76 -24.39 5.30
C ILE A 91 1.01 -23.11 4.93
N ILE A 92 1.68 -21.97 5.09
CA ILE A 92 1.14 -20.65 4.72
C ILE A 92 1.65 -20.27 3.33
N ARG A 93 0.73 -20.01 2.38
CA ARG A 93 1.08 -19.50 1.05
C ARG A 93 1.67 -18.09 1.08
N SER A 94 2.48 -17.81 0.07
CA SER A 94 2.95 -16.44 -0.16
C SER A 94 1.83 -15.61 -0.79
N SER A 95 1.81 -14.32 -0.47
CA SER A 95 0.92 -13.33 -1.09
C SER A 95 1.14 -13.17 -2.60
N LYS A 96 2.19 -13.78 -3.15
CA LYS A 96 2.50 -13.81 -4.58
C LYS A 96 1.71 -14.88 -5.35
N ASP A 97 1.20 -15.89 -4.65
CA ASP A 97 0.57 -17.07 -5.26
C ASP A 97 -0.95 -16.96 -5.30
N ILE A 98 -1.52 -15.81 -4.91
CA ILE A 98 -2.96 -15.58 -4.84
C ILE A 98 -3.44 -14.67 -5.98
N ASP A 99 -4.68 -14.86 -6.42
CA ASP A 99 -5.27 -14.06 -7.49
C ASP A 99 -5.64 -12.65 -7.02
N THR A 100 -5.72 -11.72 -7.99
CA THR A 100 -6.10 -10.31 -7.79
C THR A 100 -7.46 -10.17 -7.09
N LYS A 101 -8.42 -11.06 -7.38
CA LYS A 101 -9.73 -11.06 -6.72
C LYS A 101 -9.62 -11.53 -5.26
N GLN A 102 -8.91 -12.63 -5.03
CA GLN A 102 -8.67 -13.16 -3.69
C GLN A 102 -7.93 -12.16 -2.79
N MET A 103 -7.02 -11.38 -3.37
CA MET A 103 -6.35 -10.29 -2.65
C MET A 103 -7.33 -9.22 -2.20
N THR A 104 -8.28 -8.84 -3.05
CA THR A 104 -9.31 -7.84 -2.72
C THR A 104 -10.18 -8.34 -1.58
N ASP A 105 -10.70 -9.57 -1.71
CA ASP A 105 -11.50 -10.22 -0.67
C ASP A 105 -10.74 -10.32 0.66
N ALA A 106 -9.45 -10.65 0.59
CA ALA A 106 -8.60 -10.77 1.77
C ALA A 106 -8.38 -9.44 2.49
N ILE A 107 -8.23 -8.35 1.72
CA ILE A 107 -8.11 -6.99 2.25
C ILE A 107 -9.43 -6.57 2.90
N ASP A 108 -10.57 -6.78 2.26
CA ASP A 108 -11.87 -6.40 2.81
C ASP A 108 -12.19 -7.17 4.10
N LYS A 109 -11.90 -8.48 4.15
CA LYS A 109 -12.00 -9.28 5.39
C LYS A 109 -11.15 -8.69 6.51
N PHE A 110 -9.89 -8.32 6.22
CA PHE A 110 -8.99 -7.74 7.21
C PHE A 110 -9.47 -6.39 7.72
N ARG A 111 -9.98 -5.51 6.84
CA ARG A 111 -10.54 -4.21 7.22
C ARG A 111 -11.76 -4.35 8.12
N ASN A 112 -12.68 -5.23 7.73
CA ASN A 112 -13.87 -5.52 8.54
C ASN A 112 -13.52 -6.09 9.92
N TRP A 113 -12.54 -7.01 9.98
CA TRP A 113 -12.05 -7.55 11.24
C TRP A 113 -11.38 -6.48 12.11
N SER A 114 -10.53 -5.63 11.52
CA SER A 114 -9.82 -4.55 12.22
C SER A 114 -10.79 -3.58 12.90
N VAL A 115 -11.85 -3.16 12.20
CA VAL A 115 -12.86 -2.27 12.78
C VAL A 115 -13.65 -2.97 13.88
N ARG A 116 -14.04 -4.23 13.65
CA ARG A 116 -14.92 -4.97 14.56
C ARG A 116 -14.23 -5.42 15.85
N GLU A 117 -13.03 -5.96 15.74
CA GLU A 117 -12.34 -6.63 16.86
C GLU A 117 -11.25 -5.74 17.47
N ALA A 118 -10.50 -4.99 16.66
CA ALA A 118 -9.43 -4.11 17.13
C ALA A 118 -9.89 -2.65 17.33
N GLY A 119 -11.08 -2.27 16.82
CA GLY A 119 -11.56 -0.89 16.86
C GLY A 119 -10.76 0.08 15.98
N ILE A 120 -9.92 -0.43 15.08
CA ILE A 120 -9.01 0.38 14.26
C ILE A 120 -9.61 0.53 12.86
N TYR A 121 -9.81 1.78 12.44
CA TYR A 121 -10.26 2.10 11.10
C TYR A 121 -9.10 1.98 10.10
N LEU A 122 -9.31 1.19 9.05
CA LEU A 122 -8.41 1.06 7.91
C LEU A 122 -9.06 1.70 6.69
N PRO A 123 -8.44 2.73 6.07
CA PRO A 123 -9.06 3.49 4.99
C PRO A 123 -9.27 2.64 3.74
N GLU A 124 -10.26 2.99 2.93
CA GLU A 124 -10.51 2.43 1.61
C GLU A 124 -9.44 2.83 0.59
N ALA A 125 -9.35 2.09 -0.51
CA ALA A 125 -8.39 2.37 -1.59
C ALA A 125 -8.68 3.69 -2.35
N ASN A 126 -9.88 4.26 -2.20
CA ASN A 126 -10.31 5.53 -2.79
C ASN A 126 -10.15 6.72 -1.82
N GLU A 127 -9.76 6.50 -0.56
CA GLU A 127 -9.55 7.56 0.43
C GLU A 127 -8.14 8.13 0.31
N ASP A 128 -7.82 8.72 -0.85
CA ASP A 128 -6.47 9.16 -1.20
C ASP A 128 -5.83 10.08 -0.13
N LYS A 129 -6.61 10.99 0.46
CA LYS A 129 -6.12 11.88 1.52
C LYS A 129 -5.66 11.12 2.75
N PHE A 130 -6.45 10.15 3.21
CA PHE A 130 -6.11 9.32 4.36
C PHE A 130 -4.86 8.48 4.06
N LEU A 131 -4.78 7.92 2.85
CA LEU A 131 -3.62 7.14 2.42
C LEU A 131 -2.34 7.98 2.35
N GLU A 132 -2.44 9.25 1.94
CA GLU A 132 -1.32 10.20 1.99
C GLU A 132 -0.94 10.54 3.43
N ASP A 133 -1.89 10.77 4.33
CA ASP A 133 -1.62 11.01 5.75
C ASP A 133 -0.88 9.82 6.40
N ILE A 134 -1.30 8.58 6.10
CA ILE A 134 -0.59 7.37 6.56
C ILE A 134 0.84 7.34 6.01
N GLN A 135 1.04 7.67 4.73
CA GLN A 135 2.37 7.69 4.12
C GLN A 135 3.28 8.72 4.77
N GLU A 136 2.76 9.89 5.11
CA GLU A 136 3.50 10.92 5.84
C GLU A 136 3.90 10.43 7.23
N GLU A 137 2.97 9.82 7.96
CA GLU A 137 3.21 9.32 9.31
C GLU A 137 4.27 8.20 9.31
N MET A 138 4.18 7.28 8.35
CA MET A 138 5.21 6.26 8.13
C MET A 138 6.58 6.85 7.79
N SER A 139 6.61 7.93 7.00
CA SER A 139 7.85 8.60 6.61
C SER A 139 8.49 9.32 7.80
N ARG A 140 7.68 9.92 8.68
CA ARG A 140 8.13 10.50 9.94
C ARG A 140 8.78 9.44 10.80
N GLN A 141 8.12 8.32 11.08
CA GLN A 141 8.70 7.26 11.91
C GLN A 141 10.03 6.72 11.38
N ARG A 142 10.20 6.64 10.06
CA ARG A 142 11.49 6.26 9.45
C ARG A 142 12.60 7.30 9.62
N GLN A 143 12.27 8.58 9.79
CA GLN A 143 13.26 9.64 10.06
C GLN A 143 13.75 9.65 11.51
N TRP A 144 13.03 9.01 12.43
CA TRP A 144 13.38 8.93 13.86
C TRP A 144 14.05 7.61 14.26
N LEU A 145 14.31 6.70 13.30
CA LEU A 145 15.03 5.44 13.45
C LEU A 145 16.43 5.54 12.81
#